data_AF-A0AAD7BIC9-F1
#
_entry.id   AF-A0AAD7BIC9-F1
#
_cell.length_a   1.000
_cell.length_b   1.000
_cell.length_c   1.000
_cell.angle_alpha   90.00
_cell.angle_beta   90.00
_cell.angle_gamma   90.00
#
_symmetry.space_group_name_H-M   'P 1'
#
loop_
_entity.id
_entity.type
_entity.pdbx_description
1 polymer ?
#
loop_
_entity_poly.entity_id
_entity_poly.type
_entity_poly.pdbx_seq_one_letter_code
_entity_poly.pdbx_strand_id
1 'polypeptide(L)'
;LTDQDRDNIRAFQLKMMSTMPHLAFAQMRHAFRHKLEISSHWVMIHRVAILSNVEPVWIPCCPNSCMAYTGDHADLEACRFCNESKYAADGRPRRLFCYLPIIRRLQGFFMNHKKVEQLLYRHNYQRNPGAISDVFDGQHYRDLRKKKVVVNGEELPHCYFSGKYDISLSACTDSYLLFERRRK
;
A
#
# COMPACT_ATOMS: atom_id res chain seq x y z
N LEU A 1 -17.09 2.28 18.11
CA LEU A 1 -15.91 3.06 18.55
C LEU A 1 -16.17 3.55 19.95
N THR A 2 -15.31 3.21 20.89
CA THR A 2 -15.35 3.74 22.27
C THR A 2 -14.89 5.22 22.29
N ASP A 3 -15.13 5.93 23.38
CA ASP A 3 -14.63 7.31 23.53
C ASP A 3 -13.10 7.36 23.55
N GLN A 4 -12.47 6.38 24.21
CA GLN A 4 -11.02 6.18 24.16
C GLN A 4 -10.50 5.97 22.72
N ASP A 5 -11.23 5.20 21.89
CA ASP A 5 -10.87 5.04 20.47
C ASP A 5 -10.92 6.39 19.73
N ARG A 6 -11.93 7.22 20.00
CA ARG A 6 -12.06 8.54 19.36
C ARG A 6 -10.92 9.48 19.78
N ASP A 7 -10.56 9.48 21.06
CA ASP A 7 -9.46 10.30 21.56
C ASP A 7 -8.11 9.82 21.03
N ASN A 8 -7.88 8.51 20.98
CA ASN A 8 -6.71 7.92 20.34
C ASN A 8 -6.63 8.27 18.84
N ILE A 9 -7.74 8.23 18.10
CA ILE A 9 -7.76 8.62 16.67
C ILE A 9 -7.37 10.09 16.50
N ARG A 10 -7.95 10.99 17.31
CA ARG A 10 -7.63 12.44 17.27
C ARG A 10 -6.17 12.70 17.63
N ALA A 11 -5.67 12.05 18.69
CA ALA A 11 -4.29 12.18 19.13
C ALA A 11 -3.29 11.63 18.09
N PHE A 12 -3.65 10.52 17.42
CA PHE A 12 -2.86 9.96 16.32
C PHE A 12 -2.78 10.93 15.15
N GLN A 13 -3.92 11.49 14.72
CA GLN A 13 -3.96 12.49 13.66
C GLN A 13 -3.12 13.72 14.03
N LEU A 14 -3.28 14.26 15.23
CA LEU A 14 -2.50 15.41 15.70
C LEU A 14 -0.99 15.12 15.62
N LYS A 15 -0.55 13.99 16.17
CA LYS A 15 0.86 13.59 16.16
C LYS A 15 1.41 13.44 14.74
N MET A 16 0.64 12.81 13.85
CA MET A 16 1.02 12.57 12.47
C MET A 16 1.13 13.86 11.65
N MET A 17 0.18 14.78 11.82
CA MET A 17 0.14 16.04 11.06
C MET A 17 1.13 17.08 11.56
N SER A 18 1.47 17.06 12.86
CA SER A 18 2.36 18.05 13.49
C SER A 18 3.83 17.60 13.59
N THR A 19 4.19 16.43 13.07
CA THR A 19 5.54 15.83 13.25
C THR A 19 6.00 15.80 14.71
N MET A 20 5.06 15.65 15.65
CA MET A 20 5.33 15.81 17.09
C MET A 20 6.34 14.75 17.59
N PRO A 21 7.41 15.15 18.30
CA PRO A 21 8.35 14.22 18.91
C PRO A 21 7.70 13.27 19.91
N HIS A 22 8.29 12.10 20.15
CA HIS A 22 7.77 11.13 21.13
C HIS A 22 7.67 11.72 22.55
N LEU A 23 8.67 12.50 22.96
CA LEU A 23 8.71 13.13 24.28
C LEU A 23 7.55 14.12 24.46
N ALA A 24 7.35 15.01 23.48
CA ALA A 24 6.24 15.98 23.50
C ALA A 24 4.87 15.28 23.55
N PHE A 25 4.69 14.19 22.79
CA PHE A 25 3.47 13.40 22.85
C PHE A 25 3.25 12.75 24.22
N ALA A 26 4.30 12.24 24.84
CA ALA A 26 4.23 11.67 26.18
C ALA A 26 3.88 12.72 27.25
N GLN A 27 4.47 13.92 27.15
CA GLN A 27 4.16 15.06 28.02
C GLN A 27 2.71 15.51 27.86
N MET A 28 2.23 15.66 26.61
CA MET A 28 0.84 16.00 26.32
C MET A 28 -0.12 14.98 26.93
N ARG A 29 0.11 13.68 26.68
CA ARG A 29 -0.70 12.60 27.24
C ARG A 29 -0.73 12.64 28.76
N HIS A 30 0.40 12.94 29.41
CA HIS A 30 0.47 13.06 30.87
C HIS A 30 -0.27 14.28 31.39
N ALA A 31 -0.08 15.46 30.78
CA ALA A 31 -0.70 16.72 31.18
C ALA A 31 -2.24 16.67 31.10
N PHE A 32 -2.77 16.01 30.07
CA PHE A 32 -4.21 15.93 29.83
C PHE A 32 -4.87 14.64 30.32
N ARG A 33 -4.17 13.78 31.08
CA ARG A 33 -4.69 12.48 31.57
C ARG A 33 -5.99 12.57 32.39
N HIS A 34 -6.27 13.73 32.96
CA HIS A 34 -7.46 14.00 33.77
C HIS A 34 -8.70 14.35 32.92
N LYS A 35 -8.51 14.60 31.61
CA LYS A 35 -9.57 14.98 30.65
C LYS A 35 -9.65 14.08 29.43
N LEU A 36 -8.53 13.50 29.00
CA LEU A 36 -8.43 12.68 27.80
C LEU A 36 -7.75 11.36 28.15
N GLU A 37 -8.37 10.26 27.70
CA GLU A 37 -7.82 8.93 27.87
C GLU A 37 -7.02 8.54 26.62
N ILE A 38 -5.79 9.06 26.51
CA ILE A 38 -4.92 8.77 25.36
C ILE A 38 -3.95 7.64 25.74
N SER A 39 -3.90 6.59 24.92
CA SER A 39 -2.99 5.47 25.08
C SER A 39 -1.54 5.85 24.74
N SER A 40 -0.59 4.97 25.04
CA SER A 40 0.79 5.16 24.57
C SER A 40 0.84 5.20 23.04
N HIS A 41 1.86 5.83 22.47
CA HIS A 41 1.99 5.92 21.01
C HIS A 41 1.95 4.55 20.32
N TRP A 42 2.56 3.54 20.93
CA TRP A 42 2.58 2.17 20.41
C TRP A 42 1.18 1.54 20.42
N VAL A 43 0.48 1.61 21.56
CA VAL A 43 -0.90 1.07 21.68
C VAL A 43 -1.84 1.81 20.73
N MET A 44 -1.70 3.13 20.63
CA MET A 44 -2.49 3.96 19.74
C MET A 44 -2.29 3.58 18.27
N ILE A 45 -1.04 3.42 17.80
CA ILE A 45 -0.77 2.95 16.42
C ILE A 45 -1.42 1.59 16.18
N HIS A 46 -1.23 0.65 17.10
CA HIS A 46 -1.78 -0.71 16.96
C HIS A 46 -3.32 -0.69 16.91
N ARG A 47 -3.94 0.11 17.77
CA ARG A 47 -5.40 0.28 17.80
C ARG A 47 -5.93 0.92 16.52
N VAL A 48 -5.27 1.97 16.01
CA VAL A 48 -5.64 2.60 14.74
C VAL A 48 -5.48 1.64 13.57
N ALA A 49 -4.44 0.80 13.55
CA ALA A 49 -4.27 -0.24 12.54
C ALA A 49 -5.45 -1.24 12.54
N ILE A 50 -5.85 -1.73 13.72
CA ILE A 50 -7.03 -2.61 13.89
C ILE A 50 -8.31 -1.91 13.40
N LEU A 51 -8.56 -0.69 13.85
CA LEU A 51 -9.79 0.06 13.51
C LEU A 51 -9.86 0.43 12.02
N SER A 52 -8.73 0.64 11.37
CA SER A 52 -8.65 0.90 9.93
C SER A 52 -8.59 -0.38 9.09
N ASN A 53 -8.57 -1.56 9.73
CA ASN A 53 -8.38 -2.84 9.08
C ASN A 53 -7.11 -2.86 8.19
N VAL A 54 -6.08 -2.13 8.61
CA VAL A 54 -4.78 -2.06 7.95
C VAL A 54 -3.88 -3.09 8.59
N GLU A 55 -3.88 -4.29 8.01
CA GLU A 55 -3.04 -5.39 8.45
C GLU A 55 -1.78 -5.47 7.58
N PRO A 56 -0.58 -5.24 8.15
CA PRO A 56 0.66 -5.45 7.43
C PRO A 56 0.92 -6.94 7.22
N VAL A 57 1.37 -7.29 6.02
CA VAL A 57 1.86 -8.61 5.67
C VAL A 57 3.38 -8.58 5.72
N TRP A 58 3.97 -9.49 6.49
CA TRP A 58 5.41 -9.64 6.60
C TRP A 58 5.88 -10.75 5.67
N ILE A 59 6.64 -10.35 4.66
CA ILE A 59 7.11 -11.26 3.60
C ILE A 59 8.60 -11.54 3.85
N PRO A 60 9.02 -12.81 4.03
CA PRO A 60 10.43 -13.15 4.07
C PRO A 60 11.13 -12.77 2.76
N CYS A 61 12.31 -12.17 2.86
CA CYS A 61 13.12 -11.81 1.71
C CYS A 61 14.55 -12.32 1.87
N CYS A 62 15.25 -12.44 0.74
CA CYS A 62 16.69 -12.64 0.74
C CYS A 62 17.36 -11.49 1.53
N PRO A 63 18.35 -11.76 2.39
CA PRO A 63 19.14 -10.73 3.09
C PRO A 63 19.68 -9.66 2.14
N ASN A 64 20.14 -10.08 0.96
CA ASN A 64 20.68 -9.23 -0.10
C ASN A 64 19.61 -8.62 -1.01
N SER A 65 18.33 -8.70 -0.65
CA SER A 65 17.21 -8.14 -1.43
C SER A 65 17.00 -8.71 -2.84
N CYS A 66 17.65 -9.82 -3.20
CA CYS A 66 17.54 -10.39 -4.55
C CYS A 66 16.13 -10.88 -4.89
N MET A 67 15.39 -11.38 -3.91
CA MET A 67 14.05 -11.95 -4.10
C MET A 67 13.23 -11.94 -2.81
N ALA A 68 11.91 -12.02 -2.97
CA ALA A 68 10.98 -12.36 -1.91
C ALA A 68 10.61 -13.85 -1.97
N TYR A 69 10.38 -14.47 -0.81
CA TYR A 69 9.94 -15.85 -0.71
C TYR A 69 8.40 -15.89 -0.71
N THR A 70 7.82 -15.79 -1.90
CA THR A 70 6.36 -15.76 -2.16
C THR A 70 6.00 -16.62 -3.36
N GLY A 71 4.74 -17.04 -3.48
CA GLY A 71 4.26 -17.85 -4.62
C GLY A 71 5.10 -19.11 -4.79
N ASP A 72 5.57 -19.38 -6.00
CA ASP A 72 6.43 -20.52 -6.35
C ASP A 72 7.79 -20.54 -5.64
N HIS A 73 8.10 -19.51 -4.84
CA HIS A 73 9.34 -19.37 -4.08
C HIS A 73 9.13 -19.45 -2.57
N ALA A 74 7.91 -19.69 -2.10
CA ALA A 74 7.56 -19.66 -0.68
C ALA A 74 8.37 -20.67 0.16
N ASP A 75 8.53 -21.88 -0.38
CA ASP A 75 9.13 -23.03 0.31
C ASP A 75 10.66 -23.11 0.18
N LEU A 76 11.28 -22.16 -0.53
CA LEU A 76 12.73 -22.13 -0.63
C LEU A 76 13.35 -21.69 0.69
N GLU A 77 14.42 -22.37 1.08
CA GLU A 77 15.22 -22.01 2.26
C GLU A 77 16.48 -21.19 1.90
N ALA A 78 16.87 -21.15 0.63
CA ALA A 78 17.99 -20.38 0.13
C ALA A 78 17.61 -19.54 -1.09
N CYS A 79 18.29 -18.41 -1.25
CA CYS A 79 18.05 -17.52 -2.37
C CYS A 79 18.53 -18.14 -3.69
N ARG A 80 17.67 -18.22 -4.71
CA ARG A 80 18.06 -18.77 -6.03
C ARG A 80 19.16 -17.99 -6.76
N PHE A 81 19.43 -16.74 -6.35
CA PHE A 81 20.36 -15.84 -7.03
C PHE A 81 21.72 -15.72 -6.34
N CYS A 82 21.74 -15.65 -5.01
CA CYS A 82 22.99 -15.50 -4.25
C CYS A 82 23.26 -16.64 -3.26
N ASN A 83 22.40 -17.67 -3.27
CA ASN A 83 22.48 -18.86 -2.42
C ASN A 83 22.44 -18.59 -0.90
N GLU A 84 22.18 -17.35 -0.49
CA GLU A 84 22.12 -17.00 0.92
C GLU A 84 20.91 -17.61 1.62
N SER A 85 21.13 -18.09 2.84
CA SER A 85 20.07 -18.69 3.66
C SER A 85 18.99 -17.65 3.98
N LYS A 86 17.72 -18.07 3.85
CA LYS A 86 16.53 -17.36 4.29
C LYS A 86 16.52 -17.18 5.80
N TYR A 87 16.94 -18.21 6.55
CA TYR A 87 16.82 -18.28 8.00
C TYR A 87 18.16 -18.02 8.69
N ALA A 88 18.11 -17.38 9.86
CA ALA A 88 19.22 -17.31 10.78
C ALA A 88 19.30 -18.60 11.62
N ALA A 89 20.34 -18.72 12.45
CA ALA A 89 20.53 -19.89 13.32
C ALA A 89 19.37 -20.11 14.32
N ASP A 90 18.59 -19.07 14.62
CA ASP A 90 17.41 -19.13 15.50
C ASP A 90 16.12 -19.55 14.76
N GLY A 91 16.22 -19.91 13.48
CA GLY A 91 15.08 -20.32 12.65
C GLY A 91 14.19 -19.16 12.18
N ARG A 92 14.55 -17.90 12.45
CA ARG A 92 13.79 -16.73 11.98
C ARG A 92 14.28 -16.25 10.63
N PRO A 93 13.40 -15.73 9.76
CA PRO A 93 13.84 -15.10 8.52
C PRO A 93 14.84 -13.98 8.80
N ARG A 94 15.98 -14.00 8.13
CA ARG A 94 17.03 -12.98 8.26
C ARG A 94 16.57 -11.59 7.82
N ARG A 95 15.55 -11.52 6.95
CA ARG A 95 14.97 -10.27 6.47
C ARG A 95 13.48 -10.43 6.21
N LEU A 96 12.71 -9.43 6.65
CA LEU A 96 11.28 -9.31 6.39
C LEU A 96 11.01 -7.99 5.66
N PHE A 97 10.15 -8.03 4.65
CA PHE A 97 9.55 -6.86 4.01
C PHE A 97 8.14 -6.67 4.53
N CYS A 98 7.83 -5.47 5.01
CA CYS A 98 6.49 -5.10 5.42
C CYS A 98 5.71 -4.57 4.22
N TYR A 99 4.65 -5.28 3.84
CA TYR A 99 3.75 -4.93 2.74
C TYR A 99 2.38 -4.57 3.28
N LEU A 100 1.78 -3.49 2.77
CA LEU A 100 0.38 -3.16 3.03
C LEU A 100 -0.48 -3.61 1.84
N PRO A 101 -1.37 -4.61 2.00
CA PRO A 101 -2.22 -5.11 0.94
C PRO A 101 -3.05 -4.02 0.27
N ILE A 102 -2.85 -3.84 -1.04
CA ILE A 102 -3.61 -2.85 -1.81
C ILE A 102 -5.08 -3.25 -1.97
N ILE A 103 -5.38 -4.56 -1.97
CA ILE A 103 -6.73 -5.10 -2.18
C ILE A 103 -7.75 -4.48 -1.21
N ARG A 104 -7.40 -4.32 0.08
CA ARG A 104 -8.29 -3.70 1.07
C ARG A 104 -8.60 -2.25 0.74
N ARG A 105 -7.62 -1.51 0.23
CA ARG A 105 -7.81 -0.11 -0.20
C ARG A 105 -8.73 -0.04 -1.43
N LEU A 106 -8.54 -0.94 -2.38
CA LEU A 106 -9.40 -1.03 -3.58
C LEU A 106 -10.84 -1.36 -3.19
N GLN A 107 -11.07 -2.34 -2.31
CA GLN A 107 -12.40 -2.64 -1.76
C GLN A 107 -13.02 -1.41 -1.10
N GLY A 108 -12.23 -0.65 -0.32
CA GLY A 108 -12.67 0.60 0.30
C GLY A 108 -13.14 1.68 -0.70
N PHE A 109 -12.59 1.73 -1.91
CA PHE A 109 -13.09 2.64 -2.95
C PHE A 109 -14.51 2.31 -3.40
N PHE A 110 -14.84 1.02 -3.48
CA PHE A 110 -16.18 0.56 -3.88
C PHE A 110 -17.21 0.63 -2.75
N MET A 111 -16.78 0.69 -1.48
CA MET A 111 -17.65 0.84 -0.32
C MET A 111 -18.07 2.30 -0.03
N ASN A 112 -17.51 3.27 -0.75
CA ASN A 112 -17.79 4.69 -0.53
C ASN A 112 -18.37 5.33 -1.80
N HIS A 113 -19.61 5.82 -1.72
CA HIS A 113 -20.31 6.41 -2.86
C HIS A 113 -19.51 7.52 -3.57
N LYS A 114 -18.96 8.46 -2.79
CA LYS A 114 -18.14 9.56 -3.32
C LYS A 114 -16.88 9.05 -4.03
N LYS A 115 -16.30 7.95 -3.56
CA LYS A 115 -15.15 7.31 -4.22
C LYS A 115 -15.57 6.62 -5.51
N VAL A 116 -16.69 5.91 -5.52
CA VAL A 116 -17.24 5.29 -6.73
C VAL A 116 -17.51 6.33 -7.82
N GLU A 117 -18.06 7.50 -7.47
CA GLU A 117 -18.21 8.63 -8.39
C GLU A 117 -16.86 9.08 -8.97
N GLN A 118 -15.83 9.19 -8.13
CA GLN A 118 -14.47 9.55 -8.58
C GLN A 118 -13.88 8.51 -9.53
N LEU A 119 -14.18 7.22 -9.36
CA LEU A 119 -13.71 6.16 -10.25
C LEU A 119 -14.27 6.29 -11.69
N LEU A 120 -15.37 7.02 -11.88
CA LEU A 120 -15.91 7.30 -13.21
C LEU A 120 -15.06 8.28 -14.02
N TYR A 121 -14.07 8.94 -13.43
CA TYR A 121 -13.20 9.90 -14.11
C TYR A 121 -12.68 9.36 -15.45
N ARG A 122 -12.12 8.13 -15.44
CA ARG A 122 -11.61 7.46 -16.64
C ARG A 122 -12.69 7.20 -17.69
N HIS A 123 -13.87 6.77 -17.25
CA HIS A 123 -14.99 6.46 -18.15
C HIS A 123 -15.58 7.71 -18.80
N ASN A 124 -15.66 8.80 -18.03
CA ASN A 124 -16.21 10.08 -18.47
C ASN A 124 -15.17 10.99 -19.15
N TYR A 125 -13.89 10.60 -19.14
CA TYR A 125 -12.80 11.40 -19.71
C TYR A 125 -13.03 11.62 -21.21
N GLN A 126 -13.09 12.89 -21.61
CA GLN A 126 -13.19 13.30 -23.00
C GLN A 126 -11.83 13.77 -23.49
N ARG A 127 -11.32 13.09 -24.52
CA ARG A 127 -10.05 13.41 -25.13
C ARG A 127 -10.13 14.73 -25.88
N ASN A 128 -9.09 15.55 -25.75
CA ASN A 128 -8.84 16.66 -26.65
C ASN A 128 -7.90 16.23 -27.80
N PRO A 129 -8.37 16.16 -29.06
CA PRO A 129 -7.51 15.80 -30.18
C PRO A 129 -6.30 16.72 -30.31
N GLY A 130 -5.11 16.13 -30.50
CA GLY A 130 -3.87 16.89 -30.69
C GLY A 130 -3.14 17.29 -29.40
N ALA A 131 -3.73 17.04 -28.23
CA ALA A 131 -3.08 17.21 -26.94
C ALA A 131 -2.98 15.87 -26.19
N ILE A 132 -1.98 15.77 -25.31
CA ILE A 132 -1.89 14.72 -24.29
C ILE A 132 -2.17 15.42 -22.96
N SER A 133 -3.35 15.20 -22.42
CA SER A 133 -3.78 15.82 -21.16
C SER A 133 -3.86 14.79 -20.03
N ASP A 134 -3.97 13.51 -20.36
CA ASP A 134 -4.04 12.42 -19.40
C ASP A 134 -3.33 11.16 -19.94
N VAL A 135 -3.05 10.19 -19.06
CA VAL A 135 -2.52 8.88 -19.44
C VAL A 135 -3.44 8.14 -20.42
N PHE A 136 -4.75 8.43 -20.41
CA PHE A 136 -5.71 7.80 -21.33
C PHE A 136 -5.54 8.22 -22.80
N ASP A 137 -4.82 9.31 -23.07
CA ASP A 137 -4.49 9.75 -24.43
C ASP A 137 -3.36 8.92 -25.06
N GLY A 138 -2.57 8.25 -24.21
CA GLY A 138 -1.44 7.42 -24.62
C GLY A 138 -1.85 6.33 -25.61
N GLN A 139 -1.03 6.15 -26.66
CA GLN A 139 -1.28 5.13 -27.68
C GLN A 139 -1.40 3.73 -27.06
N HIS A 140 -0.53 3.40 -26.11
CA HIS A 140 -0.54 2.11 -25.41
C HIS A 140 -1.89 1.82 -24.72
N TYR A 141 -2.43 2.79 -23.97
CA TYR A 141 -3.73 2.62 -23.31
C TYR A 141 -4.86 2.43 -24.33
N ARG A 142 -4.84 3.19 -25.44
CA ARG A 142 -5.82 3.07 -26.52
C ARG A 142 -5.76 1.72 -27.23
N ASP A 143 -4.59 1.16 -27.39
CA ASP A 143 -4.41 -0.18 -27.98
C ASP A 143 -4.87 -1.28 -27.01
N LEU A 144 -4.59 -1.15 -25.72
CA LEU A 144 -5.09 -2.08 -24.69
C LEU A 144 -6.61 -2.17 -24.70
N ARG A 145 -7.33 -1.05 -24.82
CA ARG A 145 -8.81 -1.05 -24.87
C ARG A 145 -9.41 -1.90 -25.99
N LYS A 146 -8.64 -2.20 -27.03
CA LYS A 146 -9.07 -3.04 -28.16
C LYS A 146 -8.69 -4.51 -27.99
N LYS A 147 -7.88 -4.85 -26.99
CA LYS A 147 -7.39 -6.20 -26.71
C LYS A 147 -8.22 -6.87 -25.62
N LYS A 148 -8.44 -8.17 -25.79
CA LYS A 148 -9.04 -9.03 -24.77
C LYS A 148 -8.06 -9.22 -23.61
N VAL A 149 -8.60 -9.33 -22.40
CA VAL A 149 -7.79 -9.57 -21.21
C VAL A 149 -7.30 -11.01 -21.23
N VAL A 150 -6.00 -11.22 -21.04
CA VAL A 150 -5.39 -12.56 -20.94
C VAL A 150 -4.83 -12.75 -19.53
N VAL A 151 -5.25 -13.82 -18.85
CA VAL A 151 -4.78 -14.19 -17.51
C VAL A 151 -4.27 -15.62 -17.56
N ASN A 152 -3.01 -15.85 -17.17
CA ASN A 152 -2.38 -17.18 -17.20
C ASN A 152 -2.48 -17.90 -18.56
N GLY A 153 -2.52 -17.14 -19.67
CA GLY A 153 -2.65 -17.68 -21.03
C GLY A 153 -4.09 -17.87 -21.50
N GLU A 154 -5.10 -17.69 -20.65
CA GLU A 154 -6.51 -17.79 -21.00
C GLU A 154 -7.11 -16.42 -21.36
N GLU A 155 -7.83 -16.35 -22.47
CA GLU A 155 -8.50 -15.13 -22.93
C GLU A 155 -9.88 -15.00 -22.26
N LEU A 156 -10.14 -13.85 -21.64
CA LEU A 156 -11.40 -13.51 -20.98
C LEU A 156 -12.39 -12.88 -21.97
N PRO A 157 -13.72 -12.96 -21.73
CA PRO A 157 -14.73 -12.48 -22.69
C PRO A 157 -14.80 -10.95 -22.84
N HIS A 158 -13.96 -10.17 -22.15
CA HIS A 158 -13.99 -8.70 -22.16
C HIS A 158 -12.62 -8.10 -22.50
N CYS A 159 -12.64 -6.86 -23.00
CA CYS A 159 -11.42 -6.11 -23.31
C CYS A 159 -10.90 -5.36 -22.08
N TYR A 160 -9.61 -5.01 -22.08
CA TYR A 160 -9.05 -4.16 -21.02
C TYR A 160 -9.83 -2.85 -20.88
N PHE A 161 -10.11 -2.45 -19.64
CA PHE A 161 -10.77 -1.19 -19.31
C PHE A 161 -12.20 -1.01 -19.88
N SER A 162 -12.88 -2.12 -20.19
CA SER A 162 -14.27 -2.14 -20.68
C SER A 162 -15.30 -1.75 -19.61
N GLY A 163 -15.03 -2.00 -18.33
CA GLY A 163 -15.93 -1.69 -17.22
C GLY A 163 -15.80 -0.24 -16.78
N LYS A 164 -16.93 0.44 -16.51
CA LYS A 164 -16.94 1.87 -16.13
C LYS A 164 -16.15 2.21 -14.85
N TYR A 165 -15.92 1.23 -13.98
CA TYR A 165 -15.14 1.38 -12.75
C TYR A 165 -13.77 0.69 -12.81
N ASP A 166 -13.32 0.29 -13.99
CA ASP A 166 -11.99 -0.32 -14.14
C ASP A 166 -10.91 0.67 -13.74
N ILE A 167 -9.96 0.19 -12.93
CA ILE A 167 -8.86 0.98 -12.36
C ILE A 167 -7.58 0.60 -13.10
N SER A 168 -6.90 1.59 -13.68
CA SER A 168 -5.55 1.41 -14.22
C SER A 168 -4.53 1.57 -13.10
N LEU A 169 -3.77 0.51 -12.83
CA LEU A 169 -2.62 0.53 -11.92
C LEU A 169 -1.34 0.49 -12.73
N SER A 170 -0.43 1.43 -12.46
CA SER A 170 0.92 1.45 -13.03
C SER A 170 1.92 1.32 -11.89
N ALA A 171 2.91 0.45 -12.07
CA ALA A 171 4.03 0.30 -11.15
C ALA A 171 5.30 0.80 -11.82
N CYS A 172 6.10 1.57 -11.08
CA CYS A 172 7.43 2.02 -11.49
C CYS A 172 8.44 1.39 -10.53
N THR A 173 9.30 0.50 -11.06
CA THR A 173 10.22 -0.31 -10.26
C THR A 173 11.66 0.21 -10.30
N ASP A 174 11.95 1.24 -11.08
CA ASP A 174 13.21 1.97 -11.13
C ASP A 174 13.08 3.35 -10.49
N SER A 175 12.97 3.38 -9.17
CA SER A 175 13.31 4.62 -8.46
C SER A 175 14.82 4.84 -8.58
N TYR A 176 15.26 5.58 -9.60
CA TYR A 176 16.60 6.14 -9.63
C TYR A 176 16.75 6.93 -8.33
N LEU A 177 17.74 6.57 -7.50
CA LEU A 177 18.11 7.40 -6.38
C LEU A 177 18.63 8.71 -6.97
N LEU A 178 17.77 9.73 -7.06
CA LEU A 178 18.10 11.06 -7.58
C LEU A 178 19.27 11.74 -6.83
N PHE A 179 19.86 11.10 -5.82
CA PHE A 179 20.93 11.63 -4.98
C PHE A 179 21.90 10.57 -4.42
N GLU A 180 22.28 9.55 -5.19
CA GLU A 180 23.38 8.59 -4.84
C GLU A 180 23.37 8.00 -3.40
N ARG A 181 22.23 8.05 -2.69
CA ARG A 181 22.17 7.59 -1.30
C ARG A 181 22.04 6.08 -1.28
N ARG A 182 23.18 5.39 -1.17
CA ARG A 182 23.21 3.99 -0.72
C ARG A 182 22.48 3.92 0.64
N ARG A 183 21.44 3.07 0.73
CA ARG A 183 20.93 2.66 2.04
C ARG A 183 22.05 1.88 2.72
N LYS A 184 22.64 2.45 3.77
CA LYS A 184 23.48 1.71 4.73
C LYS A 184 22.62 0.70 5.47
#